data_AF-A0A8T4J6Y8-F1
#
_entry.id   AF-A0A8T4J6Y8-F1
#
_cell.length_a   1.000
_cell.length_b   1.000
_cell.length_c   1.000
_cell.angle_alpha   90.00
_cell.angle_beta   90.00
_cell.angle_gamma   90.00
#
_symmetry.space_group_name_H-M   'P 1'
#
loop_
_entity.id
_entity.type
_entity.pdbx_description
1 polymer ?
#
loop_
_entity_poly.entity_id
_entity_poly.type
_entity_poly.pdbx_seq_one_letter_code
_entity_poly.pdbx_strand_id
1 'polypeptide(L)'
;GAALVEDLRTADPEGYAACCDALAAFDLRDRLGDVLAPTLAVAGREDPATPPSHAREIADGVPGAALTEIPGAAHLANTERPEAVTDALLTHLGGYGDDSARHHAGMAVRRAVLGDAHVDRAVAGTTPFTARFQDFITRYAWGEIWTGEALDRKQRSCVTLTALIAHGHHAELAMHVRAALTNGLTREQIGDVLLQSAVYCGVPAANAAFGIAQRVFDELDGAAPASGGTDRGGTDQG
;
A
#
# COMPACT_ATOMS: atom_id res chain seq x y z
N GLY A 1 21.00 28.01 -5.28
CA GLY A 1 21.60 29.04 -6.13
C GLY A 1 22.71 29.78 -5.41
N ALA A 2 22.38 30.85 -4.67
CA ALA A 2 23.38 31.76 -4.10
C ALA A 2 24.38 31.12 -3.11
N ALA A 3 23.94 30.18 -2.25
CA ALA A 3 24.82 29.50 -1.29
C ALA A 3 25.91 28.65 -1.98
N LEU A 4 25.54 27.87 -3.00
CA LEU A 4 26.49 27.05 -3.77
C LEU A 4 27.59 27.89 -4.44
N VAL A 5 27.22 29.06 -4.97
CA VAL A 5 28.17 29.96 -5.62
C VAL A 5 29.14 30.57 -4.60
N GLU A 6 28.69 30.82 -3.38
CA GLU A 6 29.55 31.34 -2.31
C GLU A 6 30.51 30.27 -1.76
N ASP A 7 30.03 29.04 -1.60
CA ASP A 7 30.87 27.90 -1.20
C ASP A 7 32.00 27.66 -2.21
N LEU A 8 31.71 27.74 -3.51
CA LEU A 8 32.73 27.60 -4.55
C LEU A 8 33.75 28.75 -4.56
N ARG A 9 33.35 29.97 -4.19
CA ARG A 9 34.25 31.14 -4.15
C ARG A 9 35.21 31.13 -2.97
N THR A 10 34.84 30.47 -1.89
CA THR A 10 35.62 30.41 -0.65
C THR A 10 36.53 29.20 -0.57
N ALA A 11 36.48 28.29 -1.55
CA ALA A 11 37.35 27.14 -1.65
C ALA A 11 38.82 27.56 -1.84
N ASP A 12 39.71 26.93 -1.06
CA ASP A 12 41.16 27.13 -1.19
C ASP A 12 41.67 26.60 -2.55
N PRO A 13 42.27 27.44 -3.40
CA PRO A 13 42.68 27.02 -4.75
C PRO A 13 43.74 25.91 -4.77
N GLU A 14 44.70 25.94 -3.83
CA GLU A 14 45.76 24.94 -3.76
C GLU A 14 45.21 23.59 -3.30
N GLY A 15 44.35 23.59 -2.28
CA GLY A 15 43.63 22.41 -1.82
C GLY A 15 42.72 21.81 -2.90
N TYR A 16 42.02 22.66 -3.67
CA TYR A 16 41.19 22.19 -4.79
C TYR A 16 42.05 21.52 -5.88
N ALA A 17 43.16 22.14 -6.28
CA ALA A 17 44.07 21.58 -7.28
C ALA A 17 44.68 20.25 -6.83
N ALA A 18 45.13 20.14 -5.58
CA ALA A 18 45.66 18.90 -5.02
C ALA A 18 44.62 17.76 -5.02
N CYS A 19 43.34 18.06 -4.75
CA CYS A 19 42.25 17.09 -4.88
C CYS A 19 42.03 16.67 -6.34
N CYS A 20 42.08 17.60 -7.29
CA CYS A 20 41.99 17.28 -8.72
C CYS A 20 43.12 16.36 -9.18
N ASP A 21 44.36 16.62 -8.76
CA ASP A 21 45.52 15.78 -9.08
C ASP A 21 45.37 14.36 -8.52
N ALA A 22 44.88 14.24 -7.28
CA ALA A 22 44.63 12.94 -6.66
C ALA A 22 43.53 12.15 -7.40
N LEU A 23 42.42 12.82 -7.75
CA LEU A 23 41.32 12.19 -8.48
C LEU A 23 41.70 11.81 -9.92
N ALA A 24 42.56 12.59 -10.58
CA ALA A 24 43.00 12.32 -11.95
C ALA A 24 43.72 10.97 -12.10
N ALA A 25 44.38 10.49 -11.04
CA ALA A 25 45.08 9.20 -11.03
C ALA A 25 44.29 8.06 -10.38
N PHE A 26 43.11 8.35 -9.81
CA PHE A 26 42.32 7.37 -9.06
C PHE A 26 41.27 6.72 -9.97
N ASP A 27 41.55 5.50 -10.43
CA ASP A 27 40.67 4.73 -11.31
C ASP A 27 40.20 3.43 -10.63
N LEU A 28 38.89 3.24 -10.55
CA LEU A 28 38.24 2.06 -9.97
C LEU A 28 37.33 1.33 -10.96
N ARG A 29 37.44 1.61 -12.27
CA ARG A 29 36.55 1.02 -13.28
C ARG A 29 36.60 -0.51 -13.31
N ASP A 30 37.79 -1.09 -13.10
CA ASP A 30 37.97 -2.54 -13.00
C ASP A 30 37.25 -3.18 -11.80
N ARG A 31 36.75 -2.36 -10.86
CA ARG A 31 36.05 -2.78 -9.65
C ARG A 31 34.54 -2.48 -9.67
N LEU A 32 33.99 -1.99 -10.77
CA LEU A 32 32.55 -1.76 -10.89
C LEU A 32 31.73 -3.04 -10.63
N GLY A 33 32.28 -4.20 -11.03
CA GLY A 33 31.70 -5.51 -10.76
C GLY A 33 31.59 -5.88 -9.27
N ASP A 34 32.33 -5.20 -8.38
CA ASP A 34 32.28 -5.42 -6.93
C ASP A 34 31.00 -4.80 -6.30
N VAL A 35 30.30 -3.91 -7.02
CA VAL A 35 29.10 -3.23 -6.51
C VAL A 35 27.88 -4.15 -6.64
N LEU A 36 27.42 -4.69 -5.51
CA LEU A 36 26.28 -5.62 -5.46
C LEU A 36 24.95 -4.95 -5.10
N ALA A 37 24.98 -3.68 -4.69
CA ALA A 37 23.77 -2.93 -4.39
C ALA A 37 23.03 -2.53 -5.68
N PRO A 38 21.68 -2.53 -5.70
CA PRO A 38 20.93 -1.92 -6.79
C PRO A 38 21.45 -0.51 -7.07
N THR A 39 21.77 -0.22 -8.32
CA THR A 39 22.43 1.04 -8.71
C THR A 39 21.68 1.72 -9.85
N LEU A 40 21.46 3.03 -9.72
CA LEU A 40 20.99 3.91 -10.79
C LEU A 40 22.07 4.96 -11.07
N ALA A 41 22.57 5.00 -12.29
CA ALA A 41 23.36 6.11 -12.80
C ALA A 41 22.44 7.18 -13.42
N VAL A 42 22.63 8.45 -13.07
CA VAL A 42 21.87 9.59 -13.61
C VAL A 42 22.84 10.55 -14.27
N ALA A 43 22.58 10.92 -15.52
CA ALA A 43 23.42 11.86 -16.27
C ALA A 43 22.58 12.97 -16.92
N GLY A 44 23.08 14.20 -16.92
CA GLY A 44 22.56 15.26 -17.77
C GLY A 44 22.96 15.02 -19.22
N ARG A 45 22.01 15.01 -20.14
CA ARG A 45 22.27 14.67 -21.55
C ARG A 45 23.18 15.69 -22.25
N GLU A 46 23.23 16.91 -21.73
CA GLU A 46 23.99 18.03 -22.28
C GLU A 46 25.27 18.32 -21.49
N ASP A 47 25.69 17.42 -20.59
CA ASP A 47 26.89 17.59 -19.75
C ASP A 47 28.19 17.38 -20.56
N PRO A 48 29.03 18.41 -20.75
CA PRO A 48 30.33 18.26 -21.41
C PRO A 48 31.45 17.83 -20.46
N ALA A 49 31.29 18.00 -19.14
CA ALA A 49 32.32 17.70 -18.14
C ALA A 49 32.30 16.22 -17.76
N THR A 50 31.11 15.66 -17.54
CA THR A 50 30.89 14.23 -17.33
C THR A 50 29.83 13.71 -18.31
N PRO A 51 30.19 13.52 -19.59
CA PRO A 51 29.24 13.15 -20.62
C PRO A 51 28.49 11.85 -20.30
N PRO A 52 27.28 11.63 -20.85
CA PRO A 52 26.48 10.43 -20.59
C PRO A 52 27.20 9.09 -20.85
N SER A 53 28.24 9.09 -21.68
CA SER A 53 29.12 7.92 -21.88
C SER A 53 29.81 7.46 -20.59
N HIS A 54 30.19 8.36 -19.68
CA HIS A 54 30.81 8.00 -18.40
C HIS A 54 29.81 7.32 -17.47
N ALA A 55 28.58 7.85 -17.38
CA ALA A 55 27.52 7.22 -16.59
C ALA A 55 27.09 5.86 -17.17
N ARG A 56 27.15 5.71 -18.50
CA ARG A 56 26.94 4.43 -19.18
C ARG A 56 28.04 3.42 -18.86
N GLU A 57 29.30 3.83 -18.83
CA GLU A 57 30.42 2.95 -18.41
C GLU A 57 30.19 2.40 -16.99
N ILE A 58 29.67 3.23 -16.08
CA ILE A 58 29.27 2.79 -14.73
C ILE A 58 28.10 1.78 -14.80
N ALA A 59 27.03 2.11 -15.54
CA ALA A 59 25.85 1.26 -15.63
C ALA A 59 26.13 -0.10 -16.30
N ASP A 60 27.02 -0.13 -17.30
CA ASP A 60 27.42 -1.35 -17.99
C ASP A 60 28.36 -2.21 -17.11
N GLY A 61 29.16 -1.58 -16.24
CA GLY A 61 30.11 -2.25 -15.35
C GLY A 61 29.52 -2.78 -14.04
N VAL A 62 28.41 -2.21 -13.56
CA VAL A 62 27.75 -2.61 -12.31
C VAL A 62 26.63 -3.63 -12.59
N PRO A 63 26.65 -4.84 -12.00
CA PRO A 63 25.64 -5.86 -12.23
C PRO A 63 24.21 -5.38 -11.92
N GLY A 64 23.35 -5.39 -12.95
CA GLY A 64 21.93 -5.02 -12.80
C GLY A 64 21.68 -3.52 -12.60
N ALA A 65 22.67 -2.66 -12.87
CA ALA A 65 22.46 -1.22 -12.82
C ALA A 65 21.59 -0.71 -13.96
N ALA A 66 20.96 0.45 -13.73
CA ALA A 66 20.19 1.19 -14.73
C ALA A 66 20.83 2.55 -15.00
N LEU A 67 20.58 3.11 -16.18
CA LEU A 67 20.98 4.45 -16.58
C LEU A 67 19.76 5.30 -16.92
N THR A 68 19.68 6.51 -16.37
CA THR A 68 18.73 7.53 -16.77
C THR A 68 19.47 8.77 -17.27
N GLU A 69 19.26 9.13 -18.53
CA GLU A 69 19.72 10.39 -19.09
C GLU A 69 18.61 11.44 -19.02
N ILE A 70 18.91 12.62 -18.49
CA ILE A 70 17.95 13.71 -18.28
C ILE A 70 18.08 14.74 -19.41
N PRO A 71 17.06 14.87 -20.28
CA PRO A 71 16.99 15.93 -21.29
C PRO A 71 16.98 17.33 -20.68
N GLY A 72 17.69 18.29 -21.29
CA GLY A 72 17.71 19.68 -20.83
C GLY A 72 18.44 19.88 -19.50
N ALA A 73 19.37 18.98 -19.17
CA ALA A 73 20.25 19.07 -18.02
C ALA A 73 21.71 18.86 -18.45
N ALA A 74 22.61 19.66 -17.89
CA ALA A 74 24.05 19.49 -17.94
C ALA A 74 24.55 18.90 -16.61
N HIS A 75 25.69 19.40 -16.11
CA HIS A 75 26.43 18.79 -15.00
C HIS A 75 25.65 18.70 -13.69
N LEU A 76 24.76 19.65 -13.40
CA LEU A 76 23.99 19.69 -12.15
C LEU A 76 22.54 19.31 -12.39
N ALA A 77 22.32 18.13 -12.97
CA ALA A 77 20.98 17.66 -13.38
C ALA A 77 19.93 17.70 -12.24
N ASN A 78 20.33 17.44 -11.00
CA ASN A 78 19.46 17.52 -9.82
C ASN A 78 19.00 18.95 -9.49
N THR A 79 19.77 19.97 -9.88
CA THR A 79 19.44 21.39 -9.70
C THR A 79 18.69 21.95 -10.89
N GLU A 80 19.10 21.55 -12.09
CA GLU A 80 18.54 22.04 -13.36
C GLU A 80 17.16 21.42 -13.66
N ARG A 81 17.00 20.12 -13.37
CA ARG A 81 15.78 19.33 -13.64
C ARG A 81 15.39 18.50 -12.39
N PRO A 82 15.05 19.17 -11.26
CA PRO A 82 14.84 18.50 -9.97
C PRO A 82 13.72 17.46 -9.99
N GLU A 83 12.63 17.73 -10.71
CA GLU A 83 11.48 16.82 -10.82
C GLU A 83 11.89 15.50 -11.51
N ALA A 84 12.53 15.60 -12.67
CA ALA A 84 12.95 14.42 -13.44
C ALA A 84 13.98 13.56 -12.70
N VAL A 85 14.90 14.17 -11.95
CA VAL A 85 15.85 13.43 -11.11
C VAL A 85 15.15 12.79 -9.91
N THR A 86 14.21 13.49 -9.28
CA THR A 86 13.43 12.94 -8.15
C THR A 86 12.63 11.73 -8.58
N ASP A 87 11.95 11.78 -9.73
CA ASP A 87 11.19 10.65 -10.28
C ASP A 87 12.07 9.43 -10.55
N ALA A 88 13.27 9.65 -11.11
CA ALA A 88 14.24 8.60 -11.35
C ALA A 88 14.70 7.94 -10.04
N LEU A 89 14.97 8.74 -9.00
CA LEU A 89 15.35 8.25 -7.68
C LEU A 89 14.21 7.47 -6.99
N LEU A 90 12.98 7.99 -7.01
CA LEU A 90 11.83 7.32 -6.40
C LEU A 90 11.53 5.97 -7.07
N THR A 91 11.65 5.93 -8.40
CA THR A 91 11.52 4.69 -9.18
C THR A 91 12.60 3.69 -8.77
N HIS A 92 13.86 4.13 -8.67
CA HIS A 92 14.98 3.26 -8.34
C HIS A 92 14.93 2.71 -6.91
N LEU A 93 14.56 3.54 -5.94
CA LEU A 93 14.54 3.16 -4.52
C LEU A 93 13.38 2.20 -4.17
N GLY A 94 12.48 1.91 -5.10
CA GLY A 94 11.45 0.86 -4.96
C GLY A 94 10.57 0.97 -3.72
N GLY A 95 10.40 2.18 -3.15
CA GLY A 95 10.16 2.27 -1.69
C GLY A 95 9.04 3.18 -1.19
N TYR A 96 8.41 3.99 -2.02
CA TYR A 96 7.00 4.32 -1.84
C TYR A 96 6.32 3.75 -3.07
N GLY A 97 6.00 2.45 -3.08
CA GLY A 97 5.24 1.86 -4.18
C GLY A 97 4.12 2.83 -4.56
N ASP A 98 4.03 3.16 -5.85
CA ASP A 98 3.22 4.28 -6.33
C ASP A 98 1.88 4.30 -5.59
N ASP A 99 1.72 5.28 -4.71
CA ASP A 99 0.55 5.36 -3.84
C ASP A 99 -0.72 5.44 -4.71
N SER A 100 -0.60 5.97 -5.93
CA SER A 100 -1.64 5.89 -6.95
C SER A 100 -1.90 4.45 -7.38
N ALA A 101 -0.91 3.70 -7.86
CA ALA A 101 -1.05 2.28 -8.21
C ALA A 101 -1.59 1.42 -7.06
N ARG A 102 -1.10 1.59 -5.82
CA ARG A 102 -1.62 0.91 -4.63
C ARG A 102 -3.07 1.30 -4.36
N HIS A 103 -3.40 2.58 -4.48
CA HIS A 103 -4.78 3.04 -4.32
C HIS A 103 -5.68 2.43 -5.40
N HIS A 104 -5.21 2.33 -6.65
CA HIS A 104 -5.95 1.77 -7.78
C HIS A 104 -6.20 0.27 -7.58
N ALA A 105 -5.15 -0.49 -7.25
CA ALA A 105 -5.25 -1.92 -6.92
C ALA A 105 -6.15 -2.13 -5.69
N GLY A 106 -5.98 -1.30 -4.66
CA GLY A 106 -6.81 -1.32 -3.46
C GLY A 106 -8.27 -1.03 -3.76
N MET A 107 -8.57 -0.10 -4.66
CA MET A 107 -9.94 0.16 -5.08
C MET A 107 -10.56 -1.01 -5.85
N ALA A 108 -9.81 -1.61 -6.78
CA ALA A 108 -10.28 -2.79 -7.51
C ALA A 108 -10.62 -3.94 -6.54
N VAL A 109 -9.73 -4.19 -5.58
CA VAL A 109 -9.91 -5.22 -4.56
C VAL A 109 -11.07 -4.90 -3.61
N ARG A 110 -11.16 -3.67 -3.11
CA ARG A 110 -12.24 -3.23 -2.21
C ARG A 110 -13.60 -3.43 -2.86
N ARG A 111 -13.72 -3.13 -4.16
CA ARG A 111 -14.94 -3.35 -4.96
C ARG A 111 -15.25 -4.83 -5.13
N ALA A 112 -14.25 -5.65 -5.47
CA ALA A 112 -14.43 -7.09 -5.60
C ALA A 112 -14.90 -7.75 -4.29
N VAL A 113 -14.46 -7.23 -3.13
CA VAL A 113 -14.80 -7.80 -1.82
C VAL A 113 -16.12 -7.27 -1.27
N LEU A 114 -16.32 -5.94 -1.27
CA LEU A 114 -17.47 -5.29 -0.63
C LEU A 114 -18.64 -5.01 -1.59
N GLY A 115 -18.41 -5.12 -2.90
CA GLY A 115 -19.37 -4.79 -3.94
C GLY A 115 -19.40 -3.31 -4.30
N ASP A 116 -19.63 -3.02 -5.58
CA ASP A 116 -19.59 -1.65 -6.13
C ASP A 116 -20.56 -0.71 -5.43
N ALA A 117 -21.81 -1.12 -5.24
CA ALA A 117 -22.82 -0.27 -4.62
C ALA A 117 -22.46 0.16 -3.18
N HIS A 118 -21.77 -0.70 -2.42
CA HIS A 118 -21.28 -0.34 -1.09
C HIS A 118 -20.15 0.68 -1.20
N VAL A 119 -19.18 0.40 -2.06
CA VAL A 119 -18.01 1.25 -2.26
C VAL A 119 -18.40 2.63 -2.78
N ASP A 120 -19.31 2.72 -3.74
CA ASP A 120 -19.77 3.98 -4.29
C ASP A 120 -20.44 4.85 -3.23
N ARG A 121 -21.27 4.27 -2.35
CA ARG A 121 -21.85 4.98 -1.20
C ARG A 121 -20.78 5.47 -0.24
N ALA A 122 -19.78 4.63 0.07
CA ALA A 122 -18.68 5.01 0.97
C ALA A 122 -17.82 6.16 0.39
N VAL A 123 -17.52 6.11 -0.91
CA VAL A 123 -16.78 7.18 -1.61
C VAL A 123 -17.60 8.47 -1.63
N ALA A 124 -18.88 8.40 -2.00
CA ALA A 124 -19.77 9.57 -2.00
C ALA A 124 -19.94 10.20 -0.60
N GLY A 125 -19.88 9.39 0.45
CA GLY A 125 -19.93 9.85 1.85
C GLY A 125 -18.60 10.38 2.39
N THR A 126 -17.54 10.42 1.59
CA THR A 126 -16.24 10.91 2.04
C THR A 126 -16.27 12.42 2.24
N THR A 127 -15.77 12.86 3.40
CA THR A 127 -15.72 14.27 3.80
C THR A 127 -14.26 14.74 3.91
N PRO A 128 -13.97 16.06 3.94
CA PRO A 128 -12.61 16.54 4.17
C PRO A 128 -11.96 15.98 5.44
N PHE A 129 -12.75 15.74 6.50
CA PHE A 129 -12.29 15.15 7.75
C PHE A 129 -11.87 13.67 7.59
N THR A 130 -12.61 12.90 6.78
CA THR A 130 -12.39 11.45 6.61
C THR A 130 -11.54 11.09 5.40
N ALA A 131 -11.27 12.03 4.48
CA ALA A 131 -10.59 11.79 3.22
C ALA A 131 -9.23 11.11 3.40
N ARG A 132 -8.39 11.61 4.32
CA ARG A 132 -7.08 11.02 4.59
C ARG A 132 -7.18 9.59 5.12
N PHE A 133 -8.21 9.31 5.92
CA PHE A 133 -8.43 7.96 6.42
C PHE A 133 -8.90 7.02 5.30
N GLN A 134 -9.83 7.47 4.45
CA GLN A 134 -10.30 6.68 3.30
C GLN A 134 -9.18 6.36 2.30
N ASP A 135 -8.32 7.34 2.01
CA ASP A 135 -7.11 7.12 1.19
C ASP A 135 -6.19 6.07 1.84
N PHE A 136 -5.87 6.26 3.13
CA PHE A 136 -4.97 5.37 3.87
C PHE A 136 -5.47 3.91 3.88
N ILE A 137 -6.73 3.67 4.24
CA ILE A 137 -7.26 2.30 4.28
C ILE A 137 -7.36 1.69 2.87
N THR A 138 -7.61 2.50 1.85
CA THR A 138 -7.65 2.03 0.45
C THR A 138 -6.29 1.54 0.00
N ARG A 139 -5.22 2.30 0.27
CA ARG A 139 -3.86 1.89 -0.11
C ARG A 139 -3.35 0.72 0.71
N TYR A 140 -3.51 0.75 2.03
CA TYR A 140 -2.85 -0.24 2.89
C TYR A 140 -3.70 -1.46 3.17
N ALA A 141 -4.94 -1.31 3.62
CA ALA A 141 -5.77 -2.49 3.86
C ALA A 141 -6.04 -3.20 2.52
N TRP A 142 -6.56 -2.46 1.54
CA TRP A 142 -7.00 -3.08 0.30
C TRP A 142 -5.88 -3.29 -0.73
N GLY A 143 -4.99 -2.30 -0.87
CA GLY A 143 -3.95 -2.28 -1.92
C GLY A 143 -2.63 -2.99 -1.56
N GLU A 144 -2.37 -3.23 -0.28
CA GLU A 144 -1.15 -3.91 0.20
C GLU A 144 -1.49 -5.24 0.87
N ILE A 145 -2.39 -5.24 1.87
CA ILE A 145 -2.66 -6.45 2.66
C ILE A 145 -3.55 -7.42 1.89
N TRP A 146 -4.68 -6.95 1.35
CA TRP A 146 -5.64 -7.81 0.65
C TRP A 146 -5.23 -8.16 -0.80
N THR A 147 -4.19 -7.53 -1.35
CA THR A 147 -3.56 -7.91 -2.63
C THR A 147 -2.48 -8.99 -2.47
N GLY A 148 -1.98 -9.22 -1.25
CA GLY A 148 -0.93 -10.22 -1.01
C GLY A 148 -1.37 -11.65 -1.39
N GLU A 149 -0.41 -12.43 -1.88
CA GLU A 149 -0.68 -13.74 -2.52
C GLU A 149 -0.65 -14.93 -1.54
N ALA A 150 -0.04 -14.77 -0.37
CA ALA A 150 0.16 -15.88 0.58
C ALA A 150 -1.13 -16.43 1.20
N LEU A 151 -2.18 -15.60 1.33
CA LEU A 151 -3.50 -16.01 1.79
C LEU A 151 -4.54 -15.68 0.72
N ASP A 152 -5.39 -16.66 0.41
CA ASP A 152 -6.50 -16.48 -0.51
C ASP A 152 -7.62 -15.61 0.11
N ARG A 153 -8.59 -15.24 -0.72
CA ARG A 153 -9.73 -14.39 -0.31
C ARG A 153 -10.58 -15.00 0.79
N LYS A 154 -10.76 -16.33 0.77
CA LYS A 154 -11.58 -17.02 1.77
C LYS A 154 -10.87 -17.05 3.13
N GLN A 155 -9.59 -17.37 3.13
CA GLN A 155 -8.73 -17.36 4.33
C GLN A 155 -8.70 -15.97 4.96
N ARG A 156 -8.53 -14.91 4.16
CA ARG A 156 -8.59 -13.52 4.66
C ARG A 156 -9.95 -13.17 5.25
N SER A 157 -11.04 -13.63 4.63
CA SER A 157 -12.38 -13.47 5.19
C SER A 157 -12.53 -14.18 6.52
N CYS A 158 -12.06 -15.42 6.68
CA CYS A 158 -12.09 -16.14 7.97
C CYS A 158 -11.38 -15.34 9.06
N VAL A 159 -10.13 -14.91 8.80
CA VAL A 159 -9.34 -14.11 9.76
C VAL A 159 -10.05 -12.80 10.10
N THR A 160 -10.59 -12.10 9.10
CA THR A 160 -11.31 -10.84 9.30
C THR A 160 -12.55 -11.04 10.18
N LEU A 161 -13.38 -12.05 9.89
CA LEU A 161 -14.56 -12.37 10.69
C LEU A 161 -14.18 -12.67 12.15
N THR A 162 -13.19 -13.53 12.37
CA THR A 162 -12.72 -13.87 13.72
C THR A 162 -12.23 -12.63 14.48
N ALA A 163 -11.47 -11.74 13.84
CA ALA A 163 -11.00 -10.51 14.48
C ALA A 163 -12.15 -9.56 14.87
N LEU A 164 -13.13 -9.38 13.98
CA LEU A 164 -14.30 -8.55 14.24
C LEU A 164 -15.17 -9.10 15.38
N ILE A 165 -15.29 -10.43 15.47
CA ILE A 165 -16.00 -11.11 16.57
C ILE A 165 -15.24 -10.91 17.88
N ALA A 166 -13.93 -11.15 17.88
CA ALA A 166 -13.08 -11.01 19.07
C ALA A 166 -13.12 -9.60 19.68
N HIS A 167 -13.35 -8.57 18.86
CA HIS A 167 -13.39 -7.18 19.30
C HIS A 167 -14.81 -6.61 19.43
N GLY A 168 -15.86 -7.40 19.17
CA GLY A 168 -17.25 -6.94 19.26
C GLY A 168 -17.63 -5.89 18.23
N HIS A 169 -16.98 -5.86 17.07
CA HIS A 169 -17.20 -4.87 16.01
C HIS A 169 -18.41 -5.25 15.13
N HIS A 170 -19.60 -5.25 15.74
CA HIS A 170 -20.81 -5.84 15.16
C HIS A 170 -21.28 -5.18 13.84
N ALA A 171 -21.12 -3.86 13.70
CA ALA A 171 -21.52 -3.14 12.48
C ALA A 171 -20.68 -3.57 11.26
N GLU A 172 -19.36 -3.67 11.45
CA GLU A 172 -18.41 -4.14 10.45
C GLU A 172 -18.60 -5.64 10.17
N LEU A 173 -18.91 -6.43 11.21
CA LEU A 173 -19.14 -7.87 11.07
C LEU A 173 -20.26 -8.17 10.06
N ALA A 174 -21.39 -7.45 10.13
CA ALA A 174 -22.50 -7.67 9.20
C ALA A 174 -22.09 -7.44 7.73
N MET A 175 -21.28 -6.41 7.47
CA MET A 175 -20.73 -6.15 6.14
C MET A 175 -19.77 -7.26 5.72
N HIS A 176 -18.88 -7.69 6.61
CA HIS A 176 -17.89 -8.72 6.28
C HIS A 176 -18.48 -10.14 6.14
N VAL A 177 -19.65 -10.43 6.72
CA VAL A 177 -20.42 -11.65 6.40
C VAL A 177 -20.86 -11.66 4.94
N ARG A 178 -21.38 -10.54 4.41
CA ARG A 178 -21.71 -10.42 2.98
C ARG A 178 -20.46 -10.57 2.11
N ALA A 179 -19.38 -9.89 2.50
CA ALA A 179 -18.11 -9.97 1.79
C ALA A 179 -17.50 -11.38 1.79
N ALA A 180 -17.68 -12.15 2.87
CA ALA A 180 -17.23 -13.55 2.94
C ALA A 180 -17.95 -14.43 1.91
N LEU A 181 -19.27 -14.23 1.73
CA LEU A 181 -20.01 -14.89 0.65
C LEU A 181 -19.49 -14.48 -0.74
N THR A 182 -19.25 -13.18 -0.97
CA THR A 182 -18.66 -12.67 -2.22
C THR A 182 -17.29 -13.30 -2.51
N ASN A 183 -16.46 -13.49 -1.48
CA ASN A 183 -15.16 -14.15 -1.57
C ASN A 183 -15.27 -15.69 -1.73
N GLY A 184 -16.49 -16.24 -1.70
CA GLY A 184 -16.79 -17.62 -1.99
C GLY A 184 -16.85 -18.56 -0.78
N LEU A 185 -16.92 -18.05 0.46
CA LEU A 185 -17.32 -18.89 1.58
C LEU A 185 -18.79 -19.30 1.42
N THR A 186 -19.14 -20.52 1.81
CA THR A 186 -20.53 -20.92 1.98
C THR A 186 -21.08 -20.48 3.34
N ARG A 187 -22.40 -20.52 3.51
CA ARG A 187 -23.02 -20.21 4.81
C ARG A 187 -22.57 -21.17 5.91
N GLU A 188 -22.38 -22.45 5.55
CA GLU A 188 -21.86 -23.48 6.44
C GLU A 188 -20.43 -23.15 6.88
N GLN A 189 -19.56 -22.77 5.93
CA GLN A 189 -18.18 -22.38 6.25
C GLN A 189 -18.12 -21.12 7.14
N ILE A 190 -19.01 -20.15 6.90
CA ILE A 190 -19.14 -19.00 7.80
C ILE A 190 -19.58 -19.47 9.19
N GLY A 191 -20.58 -20.35 9.27
CA GLY A 191 -21.03 -20.97 10.52
C GLY A 191 -19.91 -21.66 11.30
N ASP A 192 -19.04 -22.40 10.63
CA ASP A 192 -17.88 -23.05 11.25
C ASP A 192 -16.88 -22.04 11.82
N VAL A 193 -16.64 -20.91 11.15
CA VAL A 193 -15.81 -19.81 11.70
C VAL A 193 -16.44 -19.21 12.96
N LEU A 194 -17.77 -19.09 13.01
CA LEU A 194 -18.48 -18.60 14.19
C LEU A 194 -18.40 -19.60 15.36
N LEU A 195 -18.54 -20.90 15.08
CA LEU A 195 -18.37 -21.97 16.07
C LEU A 195 -16.94 -21.99 16.63
N GLN A 196 -15.94 -21.91 15.75
CA GLN A 196 -14.53 -21.83 16.14
C GLN A 196 -14.28 -20.62 17.06
N SER A 197 -14.88 -19.47 16.74
CA SER A 197 -14.80 -18.27 17.56
C SER A 197 -15.40 -18.45 18.95
N ALA A 198 -16.38 -19.34 19.15
CA ALA A 198 -16.96 -19.61 20.47
C ALA A 198 -15.93 -20.16 21.47
N VAL A 199 -14.96 -20.95 20.98
CA VAL A 199 -13.91 -21.58 21.79
C VAL A 199 -12.90 -20.54 22.30
N TYR A 200 -12.51 -19.60 21.44
CA TYR A 200 -11.40 -18.67 21.74
C TYR A 200 -11.87 -17.27 22.15
N CYS A 201 -13.04 -16.83 21.69
CA CYS A 201 -13.62 -15.53 21.99
C CYS A 201 -14.82 -15.61 22.95
N GLY A 202 -15.25 -16.83 23.29
CA GLY A 202 -16.35 -17.09 24.21
C GLY A 202 -17.72 -17.19 23.52
N VAL A 203 -18.59 -18.01 24.11
CA VAL A 203 -19.96 -18.27 23.63
C VAL A 203 -20.78 -16.99 23.43
N PRO A 204 -20.74 -15.96 24.31
CA PRO A 204 -21.51 -14.74 24.09
C PRO A 204 -21.13 -13.99 22.81
N ALA A 205 -19.83 -13.92 22.47
CA ALA A 205 -19.36 -13.27 21.25
C ALA A 205 -19.82 -14.03 20.00
N ALA A 206 -19.71 -15.36 20.02
CA ALA A 206 -20.20 -16.21 18.93
C ALA A 206 -21.73 -16.11 18.78
N ASN A 207 -22.48 -16.07 19.88
CA ASN A 207 -23.94 -15.94 19.83
C ASN A 207 -24.38 -14.63 19.17
N ALA A 208 -23.73 -13.50 19.54
CA ALA A 208 -23.96 -12.22 18.87
C ALA A 208 -23.62 -12.30 17.37
N ALA A 209 -22.51 -12.95 17.02
CA ALA A 209 -22.09 -13.14 15.64
C ALA A 209 -23.07 -13.99 14.82
N PHE A 210 -23.61 -15.07 15.38
CA PHE A 210 -24.65 -15.89 14.76
C PHE A 210 -25.92 -15.09 14.49
N GLY A 211 -26.38 -14.30 15.47
CA GLY A 211 -27.52 -13.42 15.29
C GLY A 211 -27.31 -12.37 14.19
N ILE A 212 -26.09 -11.86 14.05
CA ILE A 212 -25.72 -10.93 12.96
C ILE A 212 -25.72 -11.63 11.61
N ALA A 213 -25.08 -12.80 11.51
CA ALA A 213 -25.00 -13.56 10.26
C ALA A 213 -26.39 -14.00 9.77
N GLN A 214 -27.25 -14.47 10.68
CA GLN A 214 -28.63 -14.84 10.33
C GLN A 214 -29.41 -13.66 9.77
N ARG A 215 -29.36 -12.49 10.41
CA ARG A 215 -30.03 -11.28 9.89
C ARG A 215 -29.53 -10.92 8.49
N VAL A 216 -28.22 -11.01 8.26
CA VAL A 216 -27.63 -10.75 6.93
C VAL A 216 -28.13 -11.76 5.90
N PHE A 217 -28.22 -13.04 6.25
CA PHE A 217 -28.73 -14.07 5.36
C PHE A 217 -30.22 -13.88 5.04
N ASP A 218 -31.03 -13.56 6.05
CA ASP A 218 -32.46 -13.27 5.88
C ASP A 218 -32.67 -12.09 4.93
N GLU A 219 -31.91 -11.00 5.10
CA GLU A 219 -31.93 -9.83 4.22
C GLU A 219 -31.57 -10.19 2.77
N LEU A 220 -30.56 -11.05 2.57
CA LEU A 220 -30.13 -11.49 1.23
C LEU A 220 -31.15 -12.42 0.57
N ASP A 221 -31.85 -13.23 1.37
CA ASP A 221 -32.91 -14.13 0.89
C ASP A 221 -34.25 -13.42 0.68
N GLY A 222 -34.34 -12.14 1.05
CA GLY A 222 -35.57 -11.36 0.98
C GLY A 222 -36.61 -11.73 2.06
N ALA A 223 -36.19 -12.39 3.13
CA ALA A 223 -37.05 -12.70 4.26
C ALA A 223 -37.27 -11.44 5.13
N ALA A 224 -38.53 -11.17 5.49
CA ALA A 224 -38.85 -10.09 6.42
C ALA A 224 -38.23 -10.38 7.80
N PRO A 225 -37.69 -9.38 8.52
CA PRO A 225 -37.07 -9.61 9.82
C PRO A 225 -38.08 -10.26 10.77
N ALA A 226 -37.71 -11.39 11.37
CA ALA A 226 -38.53 -12.08 12.36
C ALA A 226 -38.87 -11.11 13.49
N SER A 227 -40.14 -10.72 13.57
CA SER A 227 -40.66 -9.88 14.66
C SER A 227 -40.40 -10.60 15.98
N GLY A 228 -39.53 -10.04 16.81
CA GLY A 228 -39.25 -10.56 18.15
C GLY A 228 -40.55 -10.76 18.90
N GLY A 229 -40.84 -12.02 19.23
CA GLY A 229 -41.96 -12.38 20.10
C GLY A 229 -41.77 -11.69 21.43
N THR A 230 -42.53 -10.62 21.65
CA THR A 230 -42.79 -10.15 23.00
C THR A 230 -43.73 -11.16 23.62
N ASP A 231 -43.15 -12.03 24.44
CA ASP A 231 -43.85 -12.85 25.39
C ASP A 231 -44.78 -11.95 26.22
N ARG A 232 -46.06 -11.96 25.87
CA ARG A 232 -47.11 -11.49 26.77
C ARG A 232 -47.30 -12.57 27.83
N GLY A 233 -46.39 -12.57 28.79
CA GLY A 233 -46.58 -13.24 30.08
C GLY A 233 -47.74 -12.57 30.81
N GLY A 234 -48.95 -13.03 30.54
CA GLY A 234 -50.09 -12.82 31.41
C GLY A 234 -49.93 -13.67 32.66
N THR A 235 -49.94 -13.03 33.82
CA THR A 235 -50.45 -13.62 35.06
C THR A 235 -51.26 -12.56 35.78
N ASP A 236 -52.56 -12.59 35.50
CA ASP A 236 -53.60 -12.19 36.43
C ASP A 236 -53.90 -13.40 37.33
N GLN A 237 -53.78 -13.23 38.65
CA GLN A 237 -54.58 -13.89 39.69
C GLN A 237 -54.06 -13.56 41.09
N GLY A 238 -54.97 -13.04 41.94
CA GLY A 238 -55.05 -13.37 43.37
C GLY A 238 -54.52 -12.33 44.34
#